data_AF-A0A2N7PIE4-F1
#
_entry.id   AF-A0A2N7PIE4-F1
#
_cell.length_a   1.000
_cell.length_b   1.000
_cell.length_c   1.000
_cell.angle_alpha   90.00
_cell.angle_beta   90.00
_cell.angle_gamma   90.00
#
_symmetry.space_group_name_H-M   'P 1'
#
loop_
_entity.id
_entity.type
_entity.pdbx_description
1 polymer ?
#
loop_
_entity_poly.entity_id
_entity_poly.type
_entity_poly.pdbx_seq_one_letter_code
_entity_poly.pdbx_strand_id
1 'polypeptide(L)'
;MRCPGQDWRYWKEEAIFELNCPYCGEKVEFFKDDTSRKCSACKKVIPNPKLDFGCAAYCKYAEICLGELPPELIREKATLLKSRLLSLLEEMLPKNQLSEIERGMERLEKELKEKGISPGTKLLLLLFYFLDPKRREDLYKKANLPETLWEEIKINLKNLKKGLTLEELIEKLLK
;
A
#
# COMPACT_ATOMS: atom_id res chain seq x y z
N MET A 1 14.95 8.93 -8.16
CA MET A 1 14.12 7.89 -7.51
C MET A 1 12.83 7.75 -8.33
N ARG A 2 12.35 6.54 -8.61
CA ARG A 2 11.14 6.32 -9.43
C ARG A 2 10.06 5.67 -8.56
N CYS A 3 8.90 6.30 -8.47
CA CYS A 3 7.76 5.73 -7.76
C CYS A 3 7.26 4.48 -8.49
N PRO A 4 6.85 3.42 -7.78
CA PRO A 4 6.28 2.23 -8.40
C PRO A 4 5.08 2.59 -9.28
N GLY A 5 5.12 2.24 -10.57
CA GLY A 5 4.06 2.56 -11.53
C GLY A 5 4.15 3.95 -12.19
N GLN A 6 5.16 4.77 -11.84
CA GLN A 6 5.42 6.09 -12.44
C GLN A 6 6.53 6.08 -13.50
N ASP A 7 6.89 4.91 -14.03
CA ASP A 7 7.80 4.83 -15.18
C ASP A 7 7.01 5.06 -16.47
N TRP A 8 7.17 6.27 -17.03
CA TRP A 8 6.50 6.74 -18.24
C TRP A 8 6.74 5.84 -19.47
N ARG A 9 7.81 5.02 -19.46
CA ARG A 9 8.09 4.06 -20.54
C ARG A 9 7.03 2.97 -20.67
N TYR A 10 6.29 2.69 -19.60
CA TYR A 10 5.20 1.70 -19.60
C TYR A 10 3.81 2.35 -19.60
N TRP A 11 3.74 3.68 -19.75
CA TRP A 11 2.46 4.38 -19.84
C TRP A 11 1.82 4.15 -21.20
N LYS A 12 0.52 3.86 -21.18
CA LYS A 12 -0.33 3.75 -22.36
C LYS A 12 -1.24 4.98 -22.44
N GLU A 13 -2.09 5.05 -23.45
CA GLU A 13 -3.05 6.15 -23.66
C GLU A 13 -3.92 6.46 -22.43
N GLU A 14 -4.15 5.47 -21.56
CA GLU A 14 -4.87 5.57 -20.29
C GLU A 14 -4.12 6.39 -19.20
N ALA A 15 -2.89 6.82 -19.46
CA ALA A 15 -2.09 7.60 -18.51
C ALA A 15 -2.58 9.04 -18.35
N ILE A 16 -3.45 9.51 -19.23
CA ILE A 16 -4.15 10.78 -19.14
C ILE A 16 -5.65 10.49 -19.13
N PHE A 17 -6.40 11.11 -18.21
CA PHE A 17 -7.85 10.97 -18.17
C PHE A 17 -8.50 12.26 -17.68
N GLU A 18 -9.72 12.51 -18.14
CA GLU A 18 -10.51 13.66 -17.74
C GLU A 18 -11.55 13.27 -16.68
N LEU A 19 -11.83 14.20 -15.77
CA LEU A 19 -12.93 14.13 -14.82
C LEU A 19 -13.61 15.48 -14.69
N ASN A 20 -14.92 15.45 -14.41
CA ASN A 20 -15.63 16.68 -14.10
C ASN A 20 -15.31 17.13 -12.67
N CYS A 21 -15.00 18.41 -12.51
CA CYS A 21 -14.77 19.03 -11.22
C CYS A 21 -16.03 18.86 -10.33
N PRO A 22 -15.93 18.27 -9.13
CA PRO A 22 -17.08 18.03 -8.27
C PRO A 22 -17.70 19.34 -7.74
N TYR A 23 -17.00 20.47 -7.87
CA TYR A 23 -17.43 21.77 -7.37
C TYR A 23 -18.06 22.68 -8.43
N CYS A 24 -17.70 22.53 -9.70
CA CYS A 24 -18.19 23.42 -10.76
C CYS A 24 -18.47 22.74 -12.10
N GLY A 25 -18.28 21.42 -12.21
CA GLY A 25 -18.58 20.64 -13.42
C GLY A 25 -17.56 20.75 -14.56
N GLU A 26 -16.60 21.68 -14.47
CA GLU A 26 -15.56 21.88 -15.49
C GLU A 26 -14.70 20.63 -15.68
N LYS A 27 -14.31 20.32 -16.91
CA LYS A 27 -13.41 19.21 -17.19
C LYS A 27 -12.01 19.50 -16.67
N VAL A 28 -11.46 18.55 -15.92
CA VAL A 28 -10.10 18.60 -15.37
C VAL A 28 -9.35 17.39 -15.86
N GLU A 29 -8.26 17.64 -16.57
CA GLU A 29 -7.33 16.62 -17.03
C GLU A 29 -6.38 16.23 -15.89
N PHE A 30 -6.24 14.93 -15.70
CA PHE A 30 -5.30 14.31 -14.78
C PHE A 30 -4.35 13.40 -15.55
N PHE A 31 -3.09 13.46 -15.15
CA PHE A 31 -2.09 12.45 -15.43
C PHE A 31 -2.14 11.39 -14.33
N LYS A 32 -1.73 10.16 -14.66
CA LYS A 32 -1.70 9.02 -13.73
C LYS A 32 -0.81 9.27 -12.51
N ASP A 33 0.15 10.19 -12.61
CA ASP A 33 1.08 10.57 -11.54
C ASP A 33 0.63 11.79 -10.74
N ASP A 34 -0.39 12.52 -11.20
CA ASP A 34 -0.91 13.66 -10.46
C ASP A 34 -1.55 13.18 -9.15
N THR A 35 -1.05 13.70 -8.03
CA THR A 35 -1.68 13.52 -6.71
C THR A 35 -2.96 14.33 -6.60
N SER A 36 -2.95 15.54 -7.17
CA SER A 36 -4.10 16.43 -7.27
C SER A 36 -3.93 17.40 -8.44
N ARG A 37 -5.04 18.00 -8.90
CA ARG A 37 -5.04 19.05 -9.92
C ARG A 37 -5.86 20.24 -9.44
N LYS A 38 -5.40 21.45 -9.76
CA LYS A 38 -6.15 22.68 -9.51
C LYS A 38 -7.12 22.93 -10.67
N CYS A 39 -8.41 23.04 -10.39
CA CYS A 39 -9.41 23.36 -11.40
C CYS A 39 -9.14 24.73 -12.02
N SER A 40 -9.15 24.82 -13.36
CA SER A 40 -8.94 26.07 -14.09
C SER A 40 -10.03 27.10 -13.82
N ALA A 41 -11.30 26.65 -13.70
CA ALA A 41 -12.47 27.49 -13.47
C ALA A 41 -12.61 27.93 -12.00
N CYS A 42 -12.81 27.00 -11.07
CA CYS A 42 -13.11 27.34 -9.67
C CYS A 42 -11.88 27.44 -8.75
N LYS A 43 -10.68 27.17 -9.26
CA LYS A 43 -9.40 27.23 -8.54
C LYS A 43 -9.26 26.29 -7.34
N LYS A 44 -10.24 25.42 -7.07
CA LYS A 44 -10.16 24.40 -6.01
C LYS A 44 -9.22 23.28 -6.43
N VAL A 45 -8.51 22.72 -5.45
CA VAL A 45 -7.67 21.54 -5.62
C VAL A 45 -8.55 20.30 -5.57
N ILE A 46 -8.42 19.44 -6.57
CA ILE A 46 -9.18 18.20 -6.72
C ILE A 46 -8.17 17.06 -6.60
N PRO A 47 -8.29 16.18 -5.58
CA PRO A 47 -7.44 15.01 -5.48
C PRO A 47 -7.74 14.06 -6.64
N ASN A 48 -6.71 13.39 -7.16
CA ASN A 48 -6.90 12.37 -8.19
C ASN A 48 -7.67 11.17 -7.61
N PRO A 49 -8.90 10.88 -8.06
CA PRO A 49 -9.68 9.78 -7.48
C PRO A 49 -9.18 8.41 -7.94
N LYS A 50 -8.51 8.32 -9.09
CA LYS A 50 -7.92 7.09 -9.61
C LYS A 50 -6.57 6.75 -8.98
N LEU A 51 -5.96 7.68 -8.26
CA LEU A 51 -4.70 7.42 -7.57
C LEU A 51 -4.93 6.58 -6.31
N ASP A 52 -4.43 5.34 -6.32
CA ASP A 52 -4.41 4.46 -5.15
C ASP A 52 -3.22 4.85 -4.25
N PHE A 53 -3.50 5.40 -3.06
CA PHE A 53 -2.47 5.68 -2.05
C PHE A 53 -2.05 4.42 -1.27
N GLY A 54 -2.39 3.21 -1.75
CA GLY A 54 -1.85 1.97 -1.19
C GLY A 54 -0.31 1.96 -1.12
N CYS A 55 0.37 2.70 -2.02
CA CYS A 55 1.81 2.90 -1.93
C CYS A 55 2.25 3.66 -0.66
N ALA A 56 1.43 4.58 -0.18
CA ALA A 56 1.71 5.35 1.03
C ALA A 56 1.69 4.50 2.29
N ALA A 57 1.00 3.35 2.27
CA ALA A 57 0.99 2.43 3.38
C ALA A 57 2.39 1.86 3.68
N TYR A 58 3.28 1.78 2.68
CA TYR A 58 4.63 1.21 2.83
C TYR A 58 5.78 2.10 2.33
N CYS A 59 5.49 3.20 1.63
CA CYS A 59 6.52 4.10 1.13
C CYS A 59 7.06 5.02 2.24
N LYS A 60 8.39 5.01 2.43
CA LYS A 60 9.07 5.92 3.37
C LYS A 60 9.00 7.41 2.99
N TYR A 61 8.63 7.73 1.75
CA TYR A 61 8.45 9.10 1.26
C TYR A 61 6.97 9.51 1.17
N ALA A 62 6.06 8.72 1.77
CA ALA A 62 4.63 8.97 1.73
C ALA A 62 4.27 10.36 2.27
N GLU A 63 4.90 10.81 3.36
CA GLU A 63 4.61 12.11 3.98
C GLU A 63 4.94 13.29 3.05
N ILE A 64 6.03 13.20 2.28
CA ILE A 64 6.42 14.22 1.30
C ILE A 64 5.48 14.21 0.09
N CYS A 65 5.07 13.01 -0.36
CA CYS A 65 4.22 12.82 -1.53
C CYS A 65 2.76 13.24 -1.27
N LEU A 66 2.29 13.02 -0.03
CA LEU A 66 0.90 13.24 0.35
C LEU A 66 0.68 14.50 1.19
N GLY A 67 1.74 15.23 1.54
CA GLY A 67 1.68 16.36 2.48
C GLY A 67 0.72 17.49 2.09
N GLU A 68 0.31 17.57 0.82
CA GLU A 68 -0.69 18.53 0.32
C GLU A 68 -2.13 18.01 0.40
N LEU A 69 -2.34 16.74 0.74
CA LEU A 69 -3.65 16.10 0.81
C LEU A 69 -4.19 16.11 2.26
N PRO A 70 -5.52 16.17 2.45
CA PRO A 70 -6.12 16.07 3.77
C PRO A 70 -5.67 14.79 4.50
N PRO A 71 -5.19 14.88 5.76
CA PRO A 71 -4.75 13.72 6.54
C PRO A 71 -5.80 12.61 6.67
N GLU A 72 -7.08 12.96 6.64
CA GLU A 72 -8.21 12.03 6.69
C GLU A 72 -8.25 11.14 5.44
N LEU A 73 -8.05 11.73 4.25
CA LEU A 73 -8.08 11.04 2.95
C LEU A 73 -6.92 10.04 2.81
N ILE A 74 -5.77 10.38 3.39
CA ILE A 74 -4.57 9.52 3.43
C ILE A 74 -4.82 8.31 4.33
N ARG A 75 -5.36 8.53 5.53
CA ARG A 75 -5.68 7.44 6.47
C ARG A 75 -6.76 6.53 5.90
N GLU A 76 -7.79 7.08 5.28
CA GLU A 76 -8.86 6.33 4.64
C GLU A 76 -8.28 5.37 3.58
N LYS A 77 -7.44 5.86 2.66
CA LYS A 77 -6.87 5.03 1.59
C LYS A 77 -5.78 4.06 2.06
N ALA A 78 -5.00 4.36 3.09
CA ALA A 78 -4.06 3.39 3.70
C ALA A 78 -4.82 2.26 4.44
N THR A 79 -5.94 2.58 5.08
CA THR A 79 -6.84 1.60 5.72
C THR A 79 -7.42 0.64 4.67
N LEU A 80 -7.71 1.13 3.46
CA LEU A 80 -8.21 0.31 2.35
C LEU A 80 -7.23 -0.79 1.90
N LEU A 81 -5.91 -0.55 1.94
CA LEU A 81 -4.95 -1.61 1.57
C LEU A 81 -4.94 -2.73 2.60
N LYS A 82 -4.90 -2.38 3.90
CA LYS A 82 -4.91 -3.36 4.99
C LYS A 82 -6.19 -4.18 4.97
N SER A 83 -7.35 -3.54 4.81
CA SER A 83 -8.64 -4.24 4.72
C SER A 83 -8.73 -5.12 3.47
N ARG A 84 -8.27 -4.65 2.30
CA ARG A 84 -8.20 -5.45 1.06
C ARG A 84 -7.33 -6.69 1.23
N LEU A 85 -6.18 -6.57 1.89
CA LEU A 85 -5.29 -7.71 2.12
C LEU A 85 -5.92 -8.71 3.09
N LEU A 86 -6.54 -8.24 4.17
CA LEU A 86 -7.20 -9.11 5.15
C LEU A 86 -8.39 -9.86 4.55
N SER A 87 -9.25 -9.20 3.77
CA SER A 87 -10.39 -9.88 3.12
C SER A 87 -9.93 -10.95 2.12
N LEU A 88 -8.86 -10.70 1.37
CA LEU A 88 -8.27 -11.71 0.48
C LEU A 88 -7.68 -12.89 1.27
N LEU A 89 -7.13 -12.65 2.47
CA LEU A 89 -6.60 -13.71 3.32
C LEU A 89 -7.70 -14.55 3.97
N GLU A 90 -8.86 -13.97 4.31
CA GLU A 90 -10.02 -14.70 4.82
C GLU A 90 -10.47 -15.80 3.84
N GLU A 91 -10.36 -15.56 2.53
CA GLU A 91 -10.65 -16.56 1.50
C GLU A 91 -9.58 -17.66 1.40
N MET A 92 -8.35 -17.37 1.84
CA MET A 92 -7.16 -18.21 1.58
C MET A 92 -6.70 -19.02 2.80
N LEU A 93 -7.03 -18.57 4.01
CA LEU A 93 -6.52 -19.11 5.27
C LEU A 93 -7.64 -19.57 6.21
N PRO A 94 -7.39 -20.61 7.03
CA PRO A 94 -8.26 -20.95 8.15
C PRO A 94 -8.37 -19.78 9.15
N LYS A 95 -9.56 -19.59 9.75
CA LYS A 95 -9.83 -18.51 10.71
C LYS A 95 -8.82 -18.43 11.85
N ASN A 96 -8.44 -19.56 12.43
CA ASN A 96 -7.47 -19.60 13.53
C ASN A 96 -6.09 -19.06 13.12
N GLN A 97 -5.64 -19.41 11.91
CA GLN A 97 -4.37 -18.93 11.37
C GLN A 97 -4.45 -17.43 11.04
N LEU A 98 -5.58 -16.96 10.50
CA LEU A 98 -5.78 -15.55 10.22
C LEU A 98 -5.76 -14.71 11.50
N SER A 99 -6.50 -15.11 12.53
CA SER A 99 -6.54 -14.40 13.81
C SER A 99 -5.17 -14.33 14.50
N GLU A 100 -4.33 -15.36 14.32
CA GLU A 100 -2.96 -15.34 14.81
C GLU A 100 -2.09 -14.29 14.08
N ILE A 101 -2.21 -14.21 12.75
CA ILE A 101 -1.53 -13.21 11.92
C ILE A 101 -2.00 -11.80 12.27
N GLU A 102 -3.31 -11.59 12.44
CA GLU A 102 -3.89 -10.29 12.80
C GLU A 102 -3.34 -9.78 14.14
N ARG A 103 -3.33 -10.63 15.16
CA ARG A 103 -2.74 -10.30 16.47
C ARG A 103 -1.26 -9.94 16.35
N GLY A 104 -0.53 -10.66 15.51
CA GLY A 104 0.88 -10.38 15.22
C GLY A 104 1.10 -9.04 14.53
N MET A 105 0.24 -8.71 13.55
CA MET A 105 0.27 -7.41 12.87
C MET A 105 -0.03 -6.26 13.81
N GLU A 106 -1.07 -6.37 14.65
CA GLU A 106 -1.43 -5.31 15.61
C GLU A 106 -0.29 -5.00 16.57
N ARG A 107 0.35 -6.05 17.08
CA ARG A 107 1.52 -5.90 17.97
C ARG A 107 2.70 -5.26 17.23
N LEU A 108 3.07 -5.79 16.07
CA LEU A 108 4.18 -5.24 15.28
C LEU A 108 3.92 -3.78 14.90
N GLU A 109 2.70 -3.44 14.50
CA GLU A 109 2.30 -2.08 14.17
C GLU A 109 2.45 -1.13 15.35
N LYS A 110 1.99 -1.55 16.54
CA LYS A 110 2.13 -0.77 17.79
C LYS A 110 3.59 -0.50 18.12
N GLU A 111 4.41 -1.55 18.17
CA GLU A 111 5.83 -1.44 18.55
C GLU A 111 6.64 -0.62 17.53
N LEU A 112 6.33 -0.71 16.23
CA LEU A 112 6.99 0.10 15.22
C LEU A 112 6.62 1.59 15.33
N LYS A 113 5.35 1.90 15.62
CA LYS A 113 4.90 3.27 15.87
C LYS A 113 5.58 3.88 17.09
N GLU A 114 5.71 3.13 18.18
CA GLU A 114 6.44 3.58 19.38
C GLU A 114 7.91 3.90 19.10
N LYS A 115 8.53 3.18 18.15
CA LYS A 115 9.90 3.44 17.67
C LYS A 115 10.01 4.51 16.57
N GLY A 116 8.90 5.09 16.13
CA GLY A 116 8.89 6.05 15.01
C GLY A 116 9.25 5.44 13.65
N ILE A 117 9.12 4.12 13.49
CA ILE A 117 9.43 3.40 12.26
C ILE A 117 8.14 3.20 11.46
N SER A 118 8.17 3.49 10.15
CA SER A 118 7.03 3.22 9.28
C SER A 118 6.72 1.70 9.22
N PRO A 119 5.48 1.28 9.54
CA PRO A 119 5.16 -0.14 9.70
C PRO A 119 4.95 -0.90 8.39
N GLY A 120 4.71 -0.22 7.27
CA GLY A 120 4.16 -0.84 6.06
C GLY A 120 4.91 -2.05 5.52
N THR A 121 6.18 -1.89 5.14
CA THR A 121 6.96 -3.02 4.59
C THR A 121 7.09 -4.16 5.60
N LYS A 122 7.25 -3.84 6.89
CA LYS A 122 7.39 -4.85 7.96
C LYS A 122 6.09 -5.63 8.17
N LEU A 123 4.93 -4.97 8.13
CA LEU A 123 3.62 -5.63 8.17
C LEU A 123 3.39 -6.52 6.94
N LEU A 124 3.75 -6.05 5.75
CA LEU A 124 3.68 -6.86 4.53
C LEU A 124 4.59 -8.09 4.64
N LEU A 125 5.80 -7.95 5.18
CA LEU A 125 6.69 -9.10 5.37
C LEU A 125 6.11 -10.13 6.34
N LEU A 126 5.53 -9.68 7.47
CA LEU A 126 4.85 -10.58 8.41
C LEU A 126 3.72 -11.34 7.72
N LEU A 127 2.88 -10.62 6.98
CA LEU A 127 1.73 -11.18 6.28
C LEU A 127 2.14 -12.23 5.25
N PHE A 128 3.12 -11.92 4.40
CA PHE A 128 3.56 -12.83 3.34
C PHE A 128 4.39 -14.00 3.86
N TYR A 129 5.03 -13.88 5.04
CA TYR A 129 5.90 -14.93 5.58
C TYR A 129 5.17 -16.27 5.77
N PHE A 130 3.94 -16.23 6.29
CA PHE A 130 3.15 -17.44 6.61
C PHE A 130 2.41 -18.04 5.41
N LEU A 131 2.53 -17.44 4.22
CA LEU A 131 1.94 -17.95 3.00
C LEU A 131 2.92 -18.85 2.26
N ASP A 132 2.43 -19.92 1.63
CA ASP A 132 3.21 -20.72 0.68
C ASP A 132 3.43 -19.94 -0.64
N PRO A 133 4.39 -20.36 -1.49
CA PRO A 133 4.73 -19.62 -2.71
C PRO A 133 3.54 -19.34 -3.64
N LYS A 134 2.59 -20.28 -3.75
CA LYS A 134 1.41 -20.11 -4.61
C LYS A 134 0.48 -19.05 -4.03
N ARG A 135 0.18 -19.14 -2.74
CA ARG A 135 -0.65 -18.12 -2.04
C ARG A 135 -0.02 -16.73 -2.06
N ARG A 136 1.31 -16.63 -1.97
CA ARG A 136 1.99 -15.32 -2.08
C ARG A 136 1.77 -14.67 -3.45
N GLU A 137 1.91 -15.42 -4.53
CA GLU A 137 1.66 -14.91 -5.88
C GLU A 137 0.20 -14.52 -6.09
N ASP A 138 -0.73 -15.36 -5.63
CA ASP A 138 -2.16 -15.10 -5.75
C ASP A 138 -2.55 -13.82 -4.99
N LEU A 139 -2.05 -13.66 -3.75
CA LEU A 139 -2.30 -12.46 -2.96
C LEU A 139 -1.70 -11.21 -3.62
N TYR A 140 -0.46 -11.29 -4.10
CA TYR A 140 0.20 -10.19 -4.81
C TYR A 140 -0.64 -9.69 -6.01
N LYS A 141 -1.10 -10.62 -6.85
CA LYS A 141 -1.89 -10.32 -8.05
C LYS A 141 -3.27 -9.77 -7.68
N LYS A 142 -4.00 -10.46 -6.80
CA LYS A 142 -5.35 -10.05 -6.36
C LYS A 142 -5.35 -8.71 -5.63
N ALA A 143 -4.33 -8.44 -4.82
CA ALA A 143 -4.18 -7.18 -4.10
C ALA A 143 -3.61 -6.06 -4.99
N ASN A 144 -3.33 -6.31 -6.27
CA ASN A 144 -2.80 -5.33 -7.23
C ASN A 144 -1.61 -4.55 -6.68
N LEU A 145 -0.67 -5.25 -6.04
CA LEU A 145 0.52 -4.60 -5.48
C LEU A 145 1.50 -4.23 -6.59
N PRO A 146 2.25 -3.13 -6.46
CA PRO A 146 3.26 -2.79 -7.47
C PRO A 146 4.38 -3.83 -7.55
N GLU A 147 4.85 -4.12 -8.77
CA GLU A 147 5.89 -5.14 -9.02
C GLU A 147 7.19 -4.87 -8.26
N THR A 148 7.58 -3.60 -8.12
CA THR A 148 8.79 -3.22 -7.36
C THR A 148 8.68 -3.58 -5.87
N LEU A 149 7.50 -3.41 -5.29
CA LEU A 149 7.24 -3.80 -3.90
C LEU A 149 7.28 -5.33 -3.79
N TRP A 150 6.75 -6.02 -4.78
CA TRP A 150 6.75 -7.48 -4.80
C TRP A 150 8.17 -8.06 -4.89
N GLU A 151 9.03 -7.49 -5.74
CA GLU A 151 10.46 -7.80 -5.77
C GLU A 151 11.13 -7.59 -4.40
N GLU A 152 10.87 -6.45 -3.77
CA GLU A 152 11.38 -6.14 -2.43
C GLU A 152 10.92 -7.16 -1.38
N ILE A 153 9.63 -7.52 -1.37
CA ILE A 153 9.08 -8.54 -0.47
C ILE A 153 9.78 -9.88 -0.73
N LYS A 154 9.93 -10.32 -1.99
CA LYS A 154 10.60 -11.58 -2.34
C LYS A 154 12.04 -11.64 -1.82
N ILE A 155 12.81 -10.55 -2.01
CA ILE A 155 14.20 -10.47 -1.54
C ILE A 155 14.26 -10.57 -0.02
N ASN A 156 13.43 -9.78 0.68
CA ASN A 156 13.40 -9.78 2.14
C ASN A 156 12.95 -11.13 2.72
N LEU A 157 11.94 -11.78 2.13
CA LEU A 157 11.49 -13.12 2.53
C LEU A 157 12.59 -14.18 2.38
N LYS A 158 13.43 -14.08 1.34
CA LYS A 158 14.58 -14.99 1.15
C LYS A 158 15.65 -14.81 2.24
N ASN A 159 15.80 -13.60 2.76
CA ASN A 159 16.76 -13.28 3.83
C ASN A 159 16.26 -13.66 5.23
N LEU A 160 14.98 -14.01 5.37
CA LEU A 160 14.42 -14.53 6.62
C LEU A 160 14.70 -16.03 6.76
N LYS A 161 14.98 -16.45 8.01
CA LYS A 161 15.15 -17.87 8.33
C LYS A 161 13.80 -18.57 8.09
N LYS A 162 13.81 -19.79 7.56
CA LYS A 162 12.58 -20.59 7.40
C LYS A 162 12.13 -21.16 8.74
N GLY A 163 10.81 -21.26 8.94
CA GLY A 163 10.22 -21.91 10.11
C GLY A 163 10.28 -21.09 11.40
N LEU A 164 10.35 -19.77 11.32
CA LEU A 164 10.21 -18.87 12.47
C LEU A 164 8.78 -18.92 12.99
N THR A 165 8.65 -18.91 14.30
CA THR A 165 7.38 -18.62 14.98
C THR A 165 7.00 -17.15 14.77
N LEU A 166 5.73 -16.82 15.04
CA LEU A 166 5.23 -15.44 14.96
C LEU A 166 6.05 -14.48 15.83
N GLU A 167 6.38 -14.91 17.05
CA GLU A 167 7.15 -14.13 18.01
C GLU A 167 8.58 -13.85 17.50
N GLU A 168 9.28 -14.89 17.04
CA GLU A 168 10.64 -14.73 16.49
C GLU A 168 10.66 -13.85 15.24
N LEU A 169 9.61 -13.94 14.41
CA LEU A 169 9.47 -13.10 13.23
C LEU A 169 9.27 -11.63 13.62
N ILE A 170 8.38 -11.35 14.58
CA ILE A 170 8.13 -9.99 15.09
C ILE A 170 9.42 -9.39 15.65
N GLU A 171 10.13 -10.11 16.51
CA GLU A 171 11.41 -9.64 17.07
C GLU A 171 12.44 -9.32 15.97
N LYS A 172 12.50 -10.15 14.93
CA LYS A 172 13.40 -9.93 13.80
C LYS A 172 12.99 -8.74 12.94
N LEU A 173 11.69 -8.52 12.76
CA LEU A 173 11.15 -7.37 12.04
C LEU A 173 11.24 -6.08 12.86
N LEU A 174 11.39 -6.14 14.19
CA LEU A 174 11.55 -4.96 15.05
C LEU A 174 12.99 -4.46 15.18
N LYS A 175 13.95 -5.29 14.78
CA LYS A 175 15.35 -4.89 14.59
C LYS A 175 15.49 -4.07 13.29
#